data_AF-A0A3R7EB18-F1
#
_entry.id   AF-A0A3R7EB18-F1
#
_cell.length_a   1.000
_cell.length_b   1.000
_cell.length_c   1.000
_cell.angle_alpha   90.00
_cell.angle_beta   90.00
_cell.angle_gamma   90.00
#
_symmetry.space_group_name_H-M   'P 1'
#
loop_
_entity.id
_entity.type
_entity.pdbx_description
1 polymer ?
#
loop_
_entity_poly.entity_id
_entity_poly.type
_entity_poly.pdbx_seq_one_letter_code
_entity_poly.pdbx_strand_id
1 'polypeptide(L)'
;KMAGRALLLAGAPGTGKTALALGVSQELGPKVPFCPMVGSEVYSSEVKKTEILMENFRRAIGLRIKENKEVYEGEVTEITPEESENPLGGYGKTISHVILGLKTTKGAKQLRLDPSIYEGLQKEKVSCGDVIYIEANSGSVKRVGRSDAYATEYDLEADEYVPMPKGDVHKKKEIIQDVTLHDLDIANAKPQGGQDIMSMMGNMMKSKKTEITEKLRSEINKVVNRYIDQGVAELIPGVLFVDEVHMLDIECFTYLNRALESTLAPIVIFATNRGVCTSINLHEGALTRMGEIGATTSLRYAVQLLTPARILAETQGRSDIVVDDVDEINALFNDAKRSAKALAESSEGYLQ
;
A
#
# COMPACT_ATOMS: atom_id res chain seq x y z
N LYS A 1 -3.75 13.66 15.77
CA LYS A 1 -4.01 12.32 15.18
C LYS A 1 -5.06 12.48 14.07
N MET A 2 -4.67 12.34 12.79
CA MET A 2 -5.55 12.51 11.62
C MET A 2 -6.02 11.19 10.98
N ALA A 3 -5.62 10.03 11.52
CA ALA A 3 -6.11 8.73 11.06
C ALA A 3 -7.65 8.62 11.22
N GLY A 4 -8.31 8.02 10.24
CA GLY A 4 -9.76 7.81 10.27
C GLY A 4 -10.62 9.03 9.95
N ARG A 5 -10.03 10.11 9.42
CA ARG A 5 -10.78 11.31 9.00
C ARG A 5 -11.19 11.21 7.54
N ALA A 6 -12.42 11.64 7.26
CA ALA A 6 -12.95 11.80 5.92
C ALA A 6 -13.13 13.28 5.57
N LEU A 7 -12.83 13.66 4.32
CA LEU A 7 -13.08 14.97 3.73
C LEU A 7 -14.08 14.79 2.60
N LEU A 8 -15.09 15.66 2.50
CA LEU A 8 -16.05 15.65 1.40
C LEU A 8 -15.87 16.90 0.53
N LEU A 9 -15.62 16.69 -0.76
CA LEU A 9 -15.61 17.70 -1.80
C LEU A 9 -16.96 17.67 -2.53
N ALA A 10 -17.77 18.69 -2.31
CA ALA A 10 -19.07 18.85 -2.97
C ALA A 10 -19.04 20.07 -3.91
N GLY A 11 -19.71 19.95 -5.06
CA GLY A 11 -19.86 21.05 -6.02
C GLY A 11 -20.28 20.56 -7.39
N ALA A 12 -20.74 21.44 -8.26
CA ALA A 12 -21.22 21.09 -9.60
C ALA A 12 -20.16 20.33 -10.44
N PRO A 13 -20.55 19.58 -11.49
CA PRO A 13 -19.61 19.03 -12.45
C PRO A 13 -18.69 20.15 -13.02
N GLY A 14 -17.41 19.84 -13.21
CA GLY A 14 -16.45 20.81 -13.76
C GLY A 14 -15.87 21.85 -12.79
N THR A 15 -16.21 21.82 -11.49
CA THR A 15 -15.68 22.77 -10.49
C THR A 15 -14.27 22.45 -9.96
N GLY A 16 -13.55 21.52 -10.59
CA GLY A 16 -12.17 21.21 -10.22
C GLY A 16 -11.98 20.33 -8.97
N LYS A 17 -13.00 19.60 -8.50
CA LYS A 17 -12.87 18.69 -7.34
C LYS A 17 -11.75 17.66 -7.52
N THR A 18 -11.76 16.95 -8.65
CA THR A 18 -10.72 15.96 -9.01
C THR A 18 -9.36 16.65 -9.21
N ALA A 19 -9.33 17.86 -9.77
CA ALA A 19 -8.11 18.64 -9.92
C ALA A 19 -7.49 19.03 -8.57
N LEU A 20 -8.33 19.40 -7.58
CA LEU A 20 -7.89 19.68 -6.21
C LEU A 20 -7.31 18.42 -5.56
N ALA A 21 -7.97 17.27 -5.70
CA ALA A 21 -7.48 16.00 -5.17
C ALA A 21 -6.13 15.58 -5.80
N LEU A 22 -5.97 15.78 -7.12
CA LEU A 22 -4.70 15.57 -7.81
C LEU A 22 -3.62 16.57 -7.37
N GLY A 23 -3.99 17.82 -7.10
CA GLY A 23 -3.09 18.82 -6.52
C GLY A 23 -2.59 18.40 -5.14
N VAL A 24 -3.48 17.86 -4.29
CA VAL A 24 -3.10 17.28 -2.99
C VAL A 24 -2.13 16.12 -3.18
N SER A 25 -2.36 15.23 -4.15
CA SER A 25 -1.45 14.12 -4.46
C SER A 25 -0.04 14.62 -4.84
N GLN A 26 0.04 15.65 -5.69
CA GLN A 26 1.32 16.25 -6.09
C GLN A 26 2.06 16.89 -4.92
N GLU A 27 1.34 17.60 -4.04
CA GLU A 27 1.94 18.27 -2.87
C GLU A 27 2.44 17.28 -1.81
N LEU A 28 1.74 16.15 -1.62
CA LEU A 28 2.19 15.06 -0.74
C LEU A 28 3.47 14.38 -1.23
N GLY A 29 3.72 14.44 -2.55
CA GLY A 29 4.91 13.90 -3.19
C GLY A 29 4.87 12.38 -3.40
N PRO A 30 5.87 11.83 -4.13
CA PRO A 30 5.86 10.43 -4.59
C PRO A 30 6.04 9.40 -3.46
N LYS A 31 6.38 9.85 -2.25
CA LYS A 31 6.65 9.00 -1.09
C LYS A 31 5.39 8.65 -0.29
N VAL A 32 4.28 9.32 -0.55
CA VAL A 32 3.00 9.11 0.14
C VAL A 32 2.04 8.42 -0.83
N PRO A 33 1.47 7.26 -0.47
CA PRO A 33 0.51 6.58 -1.34
C PRO A 33 -0.73 7.43 -1.59
N PHE A 34 -1.11 7.59 -2.85
CA PHE A 34 -2.36 8.22 -3.26
C PHE A 34 -3.12 7.25 -4.15
N CYS A 35 -4.29 6.82 -3.69
CA CYS A 35 -5.11 5.82 -4.36
C CYS A 35 -6.40 6.48 -4.88
N PRO A 36 -6.49 6.88 -6.15
CA PRO A 36 -7.75 7.31 -6.75
C PRO A 36 -8.61 6.10 -7.11
N MET A 37 -9.90 6.16 -6.80
CA MET A 37 -10.91 5.21 -7.25
C MET A 37 -12.20 5.94 -7.60
N VAL A 38 -12.98 5.41 -8.54
CA VAL A 38 -14.34 5.89 -8.83
C VAL A 38 -15.34 5.02 -8.07
N GLY A 39 -16.41 5.62 -7.53
CA GLY A 39 -17.44 4.91 -6.76
C GLY A 39 -18.08 3.74 -7.50
N SER A 40 -18.16 3.79 -8.83
CA SER A 40 -18.68 2.68 -9.65
C SER A 40 -17.72 1.47 -9.76
N GLU A 41 -16.44 1.61 -9.40
CA GLU A 41 -15.47 0.50 -9.47
C GLU A 41 -15.74 -0.61 -8.46
N VAL A 42 -16.53 -0.33 -7.41
CA VAL A 42 -16.88 -1.34 -6.40
C VAL A 42 -17.77 -2.46 -6.96
N TYR A 43 -18.47 -2.21 -8.07
CA TYR A 43 -19.35 -3.20 -8.68
C TYR A 43 -18.56 -4.16 -9.57
N SER A 44 -18.32 -5.37 -9.07
CA SER A 44 -17.63 -6.44 -9.79
C SER A 44 -18.44 -7.73 -9.77
N SER A 45 -18.29 -8.55 -10.82
CA SER A 45 -18.83 -9.90 -10.89
C SER A 45 -17.90 -10.96 -10.29
N GLU A 46 -16.63 -10.62 -10.07
CA GLU A 46 -15.61 -11.57 -9.58
C GLU A 46 -15.42 -11.52 -8.06
N VAL A 47 -15.55 -10.34 -7.46
CA VAL A 47 -15.24 -10.07 -6.05
C VAL A 47 -16.30 -9.20 -5.41
N LYS A 48 -16.53 -9.37 -4.11
CA LYS A 48 -17.48 -8.52 -3.35
C LYS A 48 -17.08 -7.04 -3.37
N LYS A 49 -18.07 -6.16 -3.31
CA LYS A 49 -17.88 -4.70 -3.24
C LYS A 49 -17.00 -4.27 -2.06
N THR A 50 -17.22 -4.88 -0.91
CA THR A 50 -16.44 -4.64 0.32
C THR A 50 -14.99 -5.06 0.19
N GLU A 51 -14.70 -6.07 -0.64
CA GLU A 51 -13.32 -6.51 -0.93
C GLU A 51 -12.58 -5.47 -1.76
N ILE A 52 -13.23 -4.92 -2.80
CA ILE A 52 -12.63 -3.86 -3.63
C ILE A 52 -12.33 -2.61 -2.80
N LEU A 53 -13.24 -2.25 -1.88
CA LEU A 53 -12.99 -1.16 -0.93
C LEU A 53 -11.81 -1.48 -0.02
N MET A 54 -11.74 -2.72 0.50
CA MET A 54 -10.62 -3.14 1.35
C MET A 54 -9.27 -3.10 0.62
N GLU A 55 -9.23 -3.55 -0.64
CA GLU A 55 -8.04 -3.49 -1.48
C GLU A 55 -7.56 -2.05 -1.65
N ASN A 56 -8.46 -1.11 -1.97
CA ASN A 56 -8.12 0.30 -2.12
C ASN A 56 -7.68 0.95 -0.79
N PHE A 57 -8.28 0.58 0.34
CA PHE A 57 -7.78 0.98 1.66
C PHE A 57 -6.36 0.50 1.90
N ARG A 58 -6.07 -0.75 1.57
CA ARG A 58 -4.74 -1.36 1.75
C ARG A 58 -3.69 -0.74 0.83
N ARG A 59 -4.07 -0.32 -0.39
CA ARG A 59 -3.19 0.42 -1.33
C ARG A 59 -2.87 1.83 -0.83
N ALA A 60 -3.82 2.47 -0.16
CA ALA A 60 -3.62 3.79 0.42
C ALA A 60 -2.82 3.79 1.73
N ILE A 61 -2.38 2.63 2.23
CA ILE A 61 -1.55 2.53 3.44
C ILE A 61 -0.16 2.03 3.05
N GLY A 62 0.83 2.89 3.23
CA GLY A 62 2.24 2.58 2.97
C GLY A 62 2.97 2.11 4.22
N LEU A 63 3.99 1.31 4.01
CA LEU A 63 4.95 0.88 5.00
C LEU A 63 6.35 1.13 4.43
N ARG A 64 7.12 1.97 5.12
CA ARG A 64 8.51 2.24 4.80
C ARG A 64 9.39 1.34 5.65
N ILE A 65 9.99 0.34 5.03
CA ILE A 65 10.89 -0.60 5.68
C ILE A 65 12.32 -0.10 5.49
N LYS A 66 13.08 0.00 6.58
CA LYS A 66 14.50 0.36 6.57
C LYS A 66 15.30 -0.88 6.93
N GLU A 67 16.01 -1.42 5.96
CA GLU A 67 16.87 -2.58 6.16
C GLU A 67 18.33 -2.22 5.91
N ASN A 68 19.20 -2.62 6.82
CA ASN A 68 20.64 -2.54 6.60
C ASN A 68 21.11 -3.84 5.96
N LYS A 69 21.49 -3.79 4.68
CA LYS A 69 22.06 -4.93 3.98
C LYS A 69 23.57 -4.82 3.91
N GLU A 70 24.25 -5.96 4.08
CA GLU A 70 25.68 -6.12 3.80
C GLU A 70 25.85 -6.47 2.33
N VAL A 71 26.67 -5.69 1.63
CA VAL A 71 26.73 -5.72 0.17
C VAL A 71 28.16 -5.66 -0.32
N TYR A 72 28.42 -6.41 -1.39
CA TYR A 72 29.65 -6.33 -2.16
C TYR A 72 29.35 -5.61 -3.47
N GLU A 73 29.98 -4.47 -3.71
CA GLU A 73 29.75 -3.64 -4.89
C GLU A 73 31.10 -3.27 -5.51
N GLY A 74 31.23 -3.46 -6.82
CA GLY A 74 32.47 -3.19 -7.52
C GLY A 74 32.41 -3.53 -9.00
N GLU A 75 33.40 -3.04 -9.74
CA GLU A 75 33.71 -3.48 -11.09
C GLU A 75 34.34 -4.87 -11.03
N VAL A 76 33.86 -5.78 -11.87
CA VAL A 76 34.36 -7.14 -11.98
C VAL A 76 35.70 -7.15 -12.70
N THR A 77 36.74 -7.61 -12.03
CA THR A 77 38.09 -7.73 -12.62
C THR A 77 38.38 -9.15 -13.09
N GLU A 78 37.85 -10.16 -12.41
CA GLU A 78 38.03 -11.56 -12.75
C GLU A 78 36.84 -12.39 -12.28
N ILE A 79 36.49 -13.41 -13.05
CA ILE A 79 35.55 -14.47 -12.68
C ILE A 79 36.25 -15.78 -12.99
N THR A 80 36.62 -16.55 -11.97
CA THR A 80 37.32 -17.84 -12.13
C THR A 80 36.61 -18.93 -11.34
N PRO A 81 35.90 -19.86 -12.00
CA PRO A 81 35.31 -21.01 -11.32
C PRO A 81 36.38 -22.05 -10.96
N GLU A 82 36.36 -22.53 -9.72
CA GLU A 82 37.20 -23.65 -9.27
C GLU A 82 36.41 -24.96 -9.35
N GLU A 83 36.84 -25.86 -10.23
CA GLU A 83 36.24 -27.18 -10.39
C GLU A 83 36.86 -28.20 -9.43
N SER A 84 36.02 -29.02 -8.78
CA SER A 84 36.45 -30.18 -8.01
C SER A 84 35.90 -31.48 -8.59
N GLU A 85 36.60 -32.58 -8.32
CA GLU A 85 36.09 -33.92 -8.62
C GLU A 85 34.83 -34.23 -7.80
N ASN A 86 33.87 -34.86 -8.45
CA ASN A 86 32.53 -35.05 -7.92
C ASN A 86 32.53 -36.22 -6.90
N PRO A 87 32.21 -36.01 -5.60
CA PRO A 87 32.27 -37.06 -4.59
C PRO A 87 31.28 -38.22 -4.80
N LEU A 88 30.26 -38.00 -5.65
CA LEU A 88 29.17 -38.94 -5.94
C LEU A 88 29.40 -39.83 -7.17
N GLY A 89 30.61 -39.87 -7.72
CA GLY A 89 31.02 -40.90 -8.70
C GLY A 89 30.37 -40.82 -10.09
N GLY A 90 29.73 -39.69 -10.45
CA GLY A 90 29.19 -39.44 -11.78
C GLY A 90 30.19 -38.67 -12.67
N TYR A 91 30.22 -39.01 -13.97
CA TYR A 91 30.98 -38.25 -14.97
C TYR A 91 30.51 -36.78 -15.00
N GLY A 92 31.40 -35.88 -14.58
CA GLY A 92 31.17 -34.44 -14.65
C GLY A 92 31.98 -33.71 -13.58
N LYS A 93 32.69 -32.66 -13.98
CA LYS A 93 33.33 -31.74 -13.03
C LYS A 93 32.26 -30.87 -12.39
N THR A 94 32.32 -30.71 -11.09
CA THR A 94 31.40 -29.85 -10.32
C THR A 94 32.13 -28.61 -9.86
N ILE A 95 31.49 -27.45 -9.97
CA ILE A 95 32.05 -26.19 -9.48
C ILE A 95 31.97 -26.20 -7.97
N SER A 96 33.12 -26.09 -7.31
CA SER A 96 33.25 -26.08 -5.85
C SER A 96 33.05 -24.69 -5.26
N HIS A 97 33.67 -23.68 -5.86
CA HIS A 97 33.57 -22.26 -5.50
C HIS A 97 33.91 -21.38 -6.70
N VAL A 98 33.58 -20.10 -6.64
CA VAL A 98 34.01 -19.10 -7.62
C VAL A 98 34.87 -18.03 -6.98
N ILE A 99 36.02 -17.76 -7.60
CA ILE A 99 36.86 -16.62 -7.27
C ILE A 99 36.37 -15.44 -8.09
N LEU A 100 35.92 -14.39 -7.40
CA LEU A 100 35.45 -13.15 -7.99
C LEU A 100 36.32 -11.98 -7.50
N GLY A 101 36.97 -11.29 -8.42
CA GLY A 101 37.66 -10.04 -8.11
C GLY A 101 36.75 -8.84 -8.32
N LEU A 102 36.60 -8.02 -7.29
CA LEU A 102 35.86 -6.76 -7.35
C LEU A 102 36.77 -5.58 -7.05
N LYS A 103 36.61 -4.51 -7.84
CA LYS A 103 37.40 -3.28 -7.72
C LYS A 103 36.50 -2.06 -7.54
N THR A 104 36.90 -1.18 -6.64
CA THR A 104 36.34 0.16 -6.46
C THR A 104 37.44 1.20 -6.55
N THR A 105 37.06 2.49 -6.48
CA THR A 105 38.01 3.61 -6.43
C THR A 105 38.94 3.58 -5.21
N LYS A 106 38.55 2.91 -4.12
CA LYS A 106 39.33 2.84 -2.87
C LYS A 106 40.26 1.63 -2.81
N GLY A 107 39.91 0.53 -3.47
CA GLY A 107 40.72 -0.69 -3.46
C GLY A 107 40.06 -1.84 -4.21
N ALA A 108 40.76 -2.97 -4.28
CA ALA A 108 40.27 -4.21 -4.88
C ALA A 108 40.21 -5.31 -3.82
N LYS A 109 39.29 -6.26 -4.00
CA LYS A 109 39.13 -7.43 -3.12
C LYS A 109 38.77 -8.65 -3.95
N GLN A 110 39.48 -9.75 -3.71
CA GLN A 110 39.10 -11.06 -4.21
C GLN A 110 38.19 -11.76 -3.19
N LEU A 111 37.11 -12.35 -3.69
CA LEU A 111 36.09 -13.04 -2.91
C LEU A 111 36.03 -14.49 -3.36
N ARG A 112 35.95 -15.41 -2.40
CA ARG A 112 35.62 -16.82 -2.66
C ARG A 112 34.15 -17.01 -2.35
N LEU A 113 33.36 -17.26 -3.38
CA LEU A 113 31.90 -17.29 -3.34
C LEU A 113 31.37 -18.71 -3.58
N ASP A 114 30.16 -18.93 -3.10
CA ASP A 114 29.44 -20.20 -3.28
C ASP A 114 29.10 -20.45 -4.77
N PRO A 115 29.07 -21.71 -5.24
CA PRO A 115 28.70 -22.04 -6.62
C PRO A 115 27.35 -21.46 -7.08
N SER A 116 26.38 -21.31 -6.18
CA SER A 116 25.07 -20.70 -6.51
C SER A 116 25.20 -19.27 -7.04
N ILE A 117 26.21 -18.52 -6.58
CA ILE A 117 26.48 -17.15 -7.05
C ILE A 117 26.98 -17.16 -8.50
N TYR A 118 27.68 -18.23 -8.92
CA TYR A 118 28.10 -18.39 -10.31
C TYR A 118 26.93 -18.50 -11.27
N GLU A 119 25.92 -19.28 -10.90
CA GLU A 119 24.69 -19.41 -11.68
C GLU A 119 23.99 -18.04 -11.78
N GLY A 120 23.99 -17.26 -10.69
CA GLY A 120 23.50 -15.88 -10.68
C GLY A 120 24.26 -14.97 -11.64
N LEU A 121 25.60 -15.02 -11.63
CA LEU A 121 26.46 -14.26 -12.55
C LEU A 121 26.20 -14.64 -14.01
N GLN A 122 26.03 -15.93 -14.31
CA GLN A 122 25.71 -16.39 -15.68
C GLN A 122 24.32 -15.94 -16.13
N LYS A 123 23.32 -16.01 -15.24
CA LYS A 123 21.94 -15.59 -15.53
C LYS A 123 21.86 -14.10 -15.87
N GLU A 124 22.59 -13.28 -15.12
CA GLU A 124 22.71 -11.83 -15.33
C GLU A 124 23.70 -11.46 -16.45
N LYS A 125 24.32 -12.46 -17.10
CA LYS A 125 25.33 -12.31 -18.17
C LYS A 125 26.48 -11.38 -17.78
N VAL A 126 26.95 -11.50 -16.54
CA VAL A 126 28.02 -10.66 -16.01
C VAL A 126 29.34 -11.01 -16.68
N SER A 127 30.08 -9.98 -17.08
CA SER A 127 31.39 -10.07 -17.70
C SER A 127 32.42 -9.19 -16.97
N CYS A 128 33.71 -9.44 -17.20
CA CYS A 128 34.75 -8.55 -16.70
C CYS A 128 34.58 -7.14 -17.29
N GLY A 129 34.69 -6.13 -16.43
CA GLY A 129 34.39 -4.72 -16.76
C GLY A 129 32.97 -4.27 -16.41
N ASP A 130 32.08 -5.18 -15.99
CA ASP A 130 30.75 -4.80 -15.50
C ASP A 130 30.80 -4.37 -14.03
N VAL A 131 29.99 -3.39 -13.65
CA VAL A 131 29.73 -3.03 -12.25
C VAL A 131 28.57 -3.87 -11.75
N ILE A 132 28.80 -4.60 -10.66
CA ILE A 132 27.80 -5.47 -10.06
C ILE A 132 27.61 -5.19 -8.58
N TYR A 133 26.49 -5.67 -8.08
CA TYR A 133 26.12 -5.63 -6.68
C TYR A 133 25.68 -7.02 -6.24
N ILE A 134 26.25 -7.51 -5.13
CA ILE A 134 25.96 -8.83 -4.54
C ILE A 134 25.51 -8.63 -3.08
N GLU A 135 24.34 -9.16 -2.74
CA GLU A 135 23.88 -9.21 -1.35
C GLU A 135 24.57 -10.34 -0.58
N ALA A 136 25.23 -10.03 0.54
CA ALA A 136 26.02 -11.00 1.30
C ALA A 136 25.17 -12.15 1.88
N ASN A 137 23.93 -11.87 2.29
CA ASN A 137 23.05 -12.85 2.95
C ASN A 137 22.27 -13.73 1.98
N SER A 138 21.81 -13.16 0.86
CA SER A 138 20.96 -13.87 -0.11
C SER A 138 21.73 -14.46 -1.28
N GLY A 139 22.97 -14.02 -1.52
CA GLY A 139 23.73 -14.37 -2.72
C GLY A 139 23.14 -13.79 -4.01
N SER A 140 22.14 -12.92 -3.93
CA SER A 140 21.52 -12.31 -5.10
C SER A 140 22.50 -11.34 -5.78
N VAL A 141 22.74 -11.59 -7.06
CA VAL A 141 23.60 -10.78 -7.94
C VAL A 141 22.72 -9.91 -8.83
N LYS A 142 23.12 -8.66 -9.02
CA LYS A 142 22.53 -7.76 -10.03
C LYS A 142 23.61 -7.05 -10.83
N ARG A 143 23.49 -7.06 -12.16
CA ARG A 143 24.31 -6.23 -13.05
C ARG A 143 23.79 -4.79 -13.03
N VAL A 144 24.64 -3.84 -12.65
CA VAL A 144 24.29 -2.42 -12.61
C VAL A 144 24.53 -1.77 -13.98
N GLY A 145 25.61 -2.15 -14.66
CA GLY A 145 25.94 -1.63 -15.99
C GLY A 145 27.39 -1.90 -16.34
N ARG A 146 27.83 -1.38 -17.49
CA ARG A 146 29.22 -1.46 -17.96
C ARG A 146 30.04 -0.35 -17.31
N SER A 147 31.27 -0.61 -16.89
CA SER A 147 32.11 0.45 -16.30
C SER A 147 32.49 1.50 -17.35
N ASP A 148 32.42 2.78 -16.99
CA ASP A 148 32.80 3.93 -17.83
C ASP A 148 34.24 3.83 -18.38
N ALA A 149 35.11 3.05 -17.72
CA ALA A 149 36.48 2.79 -18.20
C ALA A 149 36.52 2.10 -19.58
N TYR A 150 35.43 1.42 -19.95
CA TYR A 150 35.29 0.67 -21.19
C TYR A 150 34.40 1.40 -22.22
N ALA A 151 33.99 2.65 -21.95
CA ALA A 151 33.12 3.43 -22.84
C ALA A 151 33.74 3.80 -24.20
N THR A 152 35.07 3.72 -24.32
CA THR A 152 35.79 3.97 -25.57
C THR A 152 36.01 2.71 -26.41
N GLU A 153 35.69 1.53 -25.88
CA GLU A 153 35.70 0.31 -26.68
C GLU A 153 34.54 0.37 -27.66
N TYR A 154 34.80 0.16 -28.94
CA TYR A 154 33.81 0.21 -30.02
C TYR A 154 32.84 -0.96 -29.91
N ASP A 155 31.91 -0.87 -28.97
CA ASP A 155 30.80 -1.79 -28.86
C ASP A 155 29.56 -1.17 -29.51
N LEU A 156 28.91 -1.94 -30.39
CA LEU A 156 27.65 -1.54 -31.05
C LEU A 156 26.44 -1.81 -30.13
N GLU A 157 26.68 -2.33 -28.92
CA GLU A 157 25.67 -2.63 -27.91
C GLU A 157 25.29 -1.39 -27.09
N ALA A 158 23.99 -1.21 -26.86
CA ALA A 158 23.43 -0.12 -26.07
C ALA A 158 23.49 -0.45 -24.56
N ASP A 159 24.70 -0.64 -24.04
CA ASP A 159 24.90 -0.86 -22.61
C ASP A 159 24.83 0.47 -21.84
N GLU A 160 24.21 0.44 -20.65
CA GLU A 160 24.20 1.58 -19.73
C GLU A 160 25.57 1.66 -19.03
N TYR A 161 26.32 2.72 -19.33
CA TYR A 161 27.62 2.97 -18.71
C TYR A 161 27.45 3.61 -17.34
N VAL A 162 28.13 3.03 -16.35
CA VAL A 162 28.06 3.43 -14.95
C VAL A 162 29.45 3.69 -14.38
N PRO A 163 29.58 4.71 -13.51
CA PRO A 163 30.87 5.06 -12.92
C PRO A 163 31.30 4.00 -11.91
N MET A 164 32.62 3.86 -11.76
CA MET A 164 33.21 2.97 -10.76
C MET A 164 32.71 3.32 -9.34
N PRO A 165 32.27 2.33 -8.55
CA PRO A 165 31.78 2.58 -7.21
C PRO A 165 32.80 3.29 -6.29
N LYS A 166 32.28 4.17 -5.44
CA LYS A 166 33.04 4.86 -4.40
C LYS A 166 33.01 4.09 -3.07
N GLY A 167 34.12 4.16 -2.33
CA GLY A 167 34.26 3.52 -1.02
C GLY A 167 34.77 2.08 -1.10
N ASP A 168 34.62 1.34 0.00
CA ASP A 168 35.08 -0.05 0.10
C ASP A 168 34.19 -0.99 -0.71
N VAL A 169 34.80 -2.07 -1.24
CA VAL A 169 34.08 -3.15 -1.95
C VAL A 169 32.98 -3.75 -1.07
N HIS A 170 33.30 -4.00 0.22
CA HIS A 170 32.33 -4.48 1.21
C HIS A 170 31.82 -3.30 2.04
N LYS A 171 30.52 -3.05 2.00
CA LYS A 171 29.90 -1.95 2.73
C LYS A 171 28.52 -2.33 3.26
N LYS A 172 28.07 -1.59 4.28
CA LYS A 172 26.68 -1.63 4.75
C LYS A 172 25.90 -0.57 4.01
N LYS A 173 24.81 -0.97 3.37
CA LYS A 173 23.91 -0.06 2.65
C LYS A 173 22.54 -0.11 3.32
N GLU A 174 22.07 1.05 3.76
CA GLU A 174 20.68 1.21 4.19
C GLU A 174 19.81 1.22 2.93
N ILE A 175 18.93 0.24 2.83
CA ILE A 175 17.95 0.12 1.76
C ILE A 175 16.60 0.51 2.37
N ILE A 176 16.02 1.57 1.81
CA ILE A 176 14.68 2.02 2.15
C ILE A 176 13.75 1.47 1.08
N GLN A 177 12.79 0.64 1.49
CA GLN A 177 11.78 0.09 0.60
C GLN A 177 10.40 0.57 1.05
N ASP A 178 9.69 1.25 0.16
CA ASP A 178 8.31 1.64 0.36
C ASP A 178 7.41 0.57 -0.27
N VAL A 179 6.56 -0.07 0.53
CA VAL A 179 5.59 -1.09 0.10
C VAL A 179 4.21 -0.73 0.62
N THR A 180 3.14 -1.06 -0.11
CA THR A 180 1.78 -0.91 0.44
C THR A 180 1.36 -2.18 1.19
N LEU A 181 0.38 -2.05 2.09
CA LEU A 181 -0.20 -3.24 2.73
C LEU A 181 -0.86 -4.17 1.72
N HIS A 182 -1.35 -3.64 0.60
CA HIS A 182 -1.92 -4.44 -0.48
C HIS A 182 -0.87 -5.29 -1.19
N ASP A 183 0.34 -4.76 -1.40
CA ASP A 183 1.43 -5.52 -2.02
C ASP A 183 1.83 -6.71 -1.14
N LEU A 184 1.87 -6.51 0.18
CA LEU A 184 2.09 -7.59 1.15
C LEU A 184 0.94 -8.61 1.13
N ASP A 185 -0.31 -8.15 1.07
CA ASP A 185 -1.48 -9.03 0.97
C ASP A 185 -1.41 -9.91 -0.29
N ILE A 186 -1.09 -9.34 -1.46
CA ILE A 186 -0.97 -10.07 -2.73
C ILE A 186 0.20 -11.05 -2.70
N ALA A 187 1.39 -10.60 -2.25
CA ALA A 187 2.59 -11.42 -2.24
C ALA A 187 2.42 -12.69 -1.39
N ASN A 188 1.65 -12.61 -0.29
CA ASN A 188 1.35 -13.76 0.55
C ASN A 188 0.15 -14.59 0.06
N ALA A 189 -0.84 -13.98 -0.60
CA ALA A 189 -1.99 -14.70 -1.14
C ALA A 189 -1.66 -15.50 -2.41
N LYS A 190 -0.74 -14.99 -3.24
CA LYS A 190 -0.23 -15.63 -4.45
C LYS A 190 1.30 -15.63 -4.41
N PRO A 191 1.95 -16.60 -3.73
CA PRO A 191 3.41 -16.67 -3.69
C PRO A 191 3.95 -16.88 -5.11
N GLN A 192 4.52 -15.81 -5.70
CA GLN A 192 5.26 -15.88 -6.96
C GLN A 192 6.62 -16.54 -6.68
N GLY A 193 6.66 -17.87 -6.63
CA GLY A 193 7.91 -18.60 -6.35
C GLY A 193 7.81 -20.12 -6.25
N GLY A 194 6.64 -20.71 -6.50
CA GLY A 194 6.57 -22.16 -6.63
C GLY A 194 7.30 -22.64 -7.90
N GLN A 195 8.18 -23.63 -7.76
CA GLN A 195 8.75 -24.38 -8.90
C GLN A 195 7.75 -25.42 -9.46
N ASP A 196 6.50 -25.42 -9.00
CA ASP A 196 5.50 -26.39 -9.44
C ASP A 196 4.89 -25.98 -10.78
N ILE A 197 4.77 -26.97 -11.68
CA ILE A 197 4.16 -26.88 -13.02
C ILE A 197 2.78 -26.18 -12.96
N MET A 198 2.06 -26.33 -11.85
CA MET A 198 0.75 -25.71 -11.62
C MET A 198 0.81 -24.19 -11.37
N SER A 199 1.88 -23.70 -10.76
CA SER A 199 2.11 -22.25 -10.55
C SER A 199 2.62 -21.55 -11.82
N MET A 200 3.37 -22.25 -12.67
CA MET A 200 3.74 -21.78 -14.00
C MET A 200 2.52 -21.69 -14.93
N MET A 201 1.60 -22.65 -14.85
CA MET A 201 0.35 -22.63 -15.62
C MET A 201 -0.62 -21.54 -15.13
N GLY A 202 -0.63 -21.27 -13.83
CA GLY A 202 -1.40 -20.17 -13.21
C GLY A 202 -0.96 -18.77 -13.65
N ASN A 203 0.32 -18.56 -13.95
CA ASN A 203 0.83 -17.30 -14.51
C ASN A 203 0.52 -17.11 -16.01
N MET A 204 0.19 -18.18 -16.72
CA MET A 204 -0.19 -18.15 -18.15
C MET A 204 -1.70 -17.97 -18.37
N MET A 205 -2.54 -18.36 -17.40
CA MET A 205 -3.97 -18.05 -17.40
C MET A 205 -4.24 -16.64 -16.88
N LYS A 206 -5.23 -15.95 -17.44
CA LYS A 206 -5.70 -14.65 -16.91
C LYS A 206 -5.95 -14.78 -15.41
N SER A 207 -5.18 -14.03 -14.61
CA SER A 207 -5.35 -13.96 -13.16
C SER A 207 -6.74 -13.40 -12.84
N LYS A 208 -7.68 -14.28 -12.48
CA LYS A 208 -8.94 -13.85 -11.87
C LYS A 208 -8.64 -13.09 -10.58
N LYS A 209 -9.45 -12.07 -10.26
CA LYS A 209 -9.40 -11.44 -8.94
C LYS A 209 -9.82 -12.49 -7.90
N THR A 210 -9.01 -12.64 -6.86
CA THR A 210 -9.24 -13.61 -5.78
C THR A 210 -9.38 -12.85 -4.48
N GLU A 211 -10.48 -13.08 -3.76
CA GLU A 211 -10.71 -12.44 -2.46
C GLU A 211 -9.63 -12.84 -1.47
N ILE A 212 -9.11 -11.86 -0.72
CA ILE A 212 -8.11 -12.11 0.32
C ILE A 212 -8.82 -12.32 1.65
N THR A 213 -8.57 -13.49 2.27
CA THR A 213 -9.24 -13.85 3.52
C THR A 213 -8.89 -12.91 4.68
N GLU A 214 -9.85 -12.67 5.58
CA GLU A 214 -9.61 -11.86 6.78
C GLU A 214 -8.53 -12.45 7.70
N LYS A 215 -8.38 -13.79 7.70
CA LYS A 215 -7.32 -14.47 8.48
C LYS A 215 -5.93 -14.06 8.00
N LEU A 216 -5.68 -14.10 6.69
CA LEU A 216 -4.39 -13.69 6.12
C LEU A 216 -4.08 -12.23 6.45
N ARG A 217 -5.07 -11.35 6.30
CA ARG A 217 -4.92 -9.92 6.64
C ARG A 217 -4.62 -9.69 8.13
N SER A 218 -5.22 -10.49 9.02
CA SER A 218 -4.95 -10.44 10.45
C SER A 218 -3.52 -10.88 10.78
N GLU A 219 -3.03 -11.93 10.11
CA GLU A 219 -1.65 -12.38 10.25
C GLU A 219 -0.65 -11.34 9.74
N ILE A 220 -0.88 -10.77 8.55
CA ILE A 220 -0.06 -9.69 7.99
C ILE A 220 -0.06 -8.49 8.93
N ASN A 221 -1.21 -8.07 9.47
CA ASN A 221 -1.27 -6.98 10.42
C ASN A 221 -0.45 -7.23 11.68
N LYS A 222 -0.41 -8.47 12.19
CA LYS A 222 0.44 -8.83 13.34
C LYS A 222 1.92 -8.69 13.02
N VAL A 223 2.34 -9.10 11.81
CA VAL A 223 3.74 -8.96 11.37
C VAL A 223 4.11 -7.49 11.17
N VAL A 224 3.24 -6.72 10.52
CA VAL A 224 3.46 -5.28 10.29
C VAL A 224 3.58 -4.53 11.63
N ASN A 225 2.67 -4.78 12.58
CA ASN A 225 2.74 -4.17 13.90
C ASN A 225 4.06 -4.52 14.61
N ARG A 226 4.52 -5.78 14.50
CA ARG A 226 5.80 -6.20 15.06
C ARG A 226 6.98 -5.43 14.45
N TYR A 227 6.99 -5.20 13.14
CA TYR A 227 8.06 -4.42 12.49
C TYR A 227 8.04 -2.95 12.89
N ILE A 228 6.84 -2.39 13.12
CA ILE A 228 6.68 -1.03 13.64
C ILE A 228 7.21 -0.96 15.08
N ASP A 229 6.81 -1.90 15.94
CA ASP A 229 7.24 -1.96 17.34
C ASP A 229 8.76 -2.15 17.50
N GLN A 230 9.37 -2.88 16.57
CA GLN A 230 10.83 -3.07 16.50
C GLN A 230 11.58 -1.88 15.89
N GLY A 231 10.87 -0.89 15.35
CA GLY A 231 11.48 0.27 14.67
C GLY A 231 12.11 -0.05 13.31
N VAL A 232 11.82 -1.21 12.74
CA VAL A 232 12.32 -1.64 11.41
C VAL A 232 11.47 -1.02 10.30
N ALA A 233 10.20 -0.74 10.57
CA ALA A 233 9.28 -0.16 9.61
C ALA A 233 8.53 1.04 10.18
N GLU A 234 8.21 1.99 9.30
CA GLU A 234 7.45 3.20 9.60
C GLU A 234 6.16 3.19 8.77
N LEU A 235 5.01 3.38 9.43
CA LEU A 235 3.72 3.47 8.74
C LEU A 235 3.56 4.84 8.08
N ILE A 236 3.22 4.84 6.79
CA ILE A 236 2.93 6.05 6.02
C ILE A 236 1.43 6.05 5.69
N PRO A 237 0.60 6.83 6.41
CA PRO A 237 -0.81 6.97 6.05
C PRO A 237 -0.90 7.76 4.74
N GLY A 238 -1.43 7.13 3.71
CA GLY A 238 -1.72 7.77 2.44
C GLY A 238 -3.12 8.35 2.37
N VAL A 239 -3.55 8.59 1.14
CA VAL A 239 -4.87 9.16 0.82
C VAL A 239 -5.62 8.22 -0.11
N LEU A 240 -6.85 7.90 0.25
CA LEU A 240 -7.82 7.27 -0.63
C LEU A 240 -8.76 8.35 -1.17
N PHE A 241 -8.71 8.60 -2.48
CA PHE A 241 -9.64 9.50 -3.14
C PHE A 241 -10.74 8.70 -3.83
N VAL A 242 -11.98 8.94 -3.45
CA VAL A 242 -13.16 8.28 -4.04
C VAL A 242 -13.97 9.33 -4.81
N ASP A 243 -13.88 9.28 -6.14
CA ASP A 243 -14.68 10.12 -7.01
C ASP A 243 -16.09 9.55 -7.22
N GLU A 244 -17.05 10.40 -7.56
CA GLU A 244 -18.46 10.03 -7.76
C GLU A 244 -19.01 9.14 -6.62
N VAL A 245 -18.74 9.52 -5.36
CA VAL A 245 -19.07 8.71 -4.17
C VAL A 245 -20.57 8.37 -4.06
N HIS A 246 -21.44 9.17 -4.67
CA HIS A 246 -22.88 8.93 -4.71
C HIS A 246 -23.27 7.66 -5.49
N MET A 247 -22.33 7.03 -6.19
CA MET A 247 -22.51 5.72 -6.82
C MET A 247 -22.39 4.56 -5.82
N LEU A 248 -21.87 4.80 -4.62
CA LEU A 248 -21.76 3.80 -3.56
C LEU A 248 -23.12 3.57 -2.88
N ASP A 249 -23.36 2.32 -2.48
CA ASP A 249 -24.55 1.92 -1.72
C ASP A 249 -24.32 1.96 -0.20
N ILE A 250 -25.40 1.72 0.56
CA ILE A 250 -25.37 1.74 2.03
C ILE A 250 -24.45 0.67 2.63
N GLU A 251 -24.27 -0.47 1.96
CA GLU A 251 -23.36 -1.53 2.40
C GLU A 251 -21.91 -1.05 2.34
N CYS A 252 -21.54 -0.36 1.25
CA CYS A 252 -20.24 0.29 1.10
C CYS A 252 -20.00 1.32 2.21
N PHE A 253 -20.95 2.20 2.51
CA PHE A 253 -20.81 3.19 3.60
C PHE A 253 -20.73 2.55 4.98
N THR A 254 -21.48 1.48 5.23
CA THR A 254 -21.39 0.72 6.48
C THR A 254 -19.99 0.14 6.66
N TYR A 255 -19.42 -0.43 5.61
CA TYR A 255 -18.06 -0.93 5.58
C TYR A 255 -17.02 0.20 5.79
N LEU A 256 -17.14 1.31 5.04
CA LEU A 256 -16.24 2.46 5.13
C LEU A 256 -16.20 3.04 6.55
N ASN A 257 -17.35 3.15 7.20
CA ASN A 257 -17.43 3.62 8.59
C ASN A 257 -16.64 2.71 9.55
N ARG A 258 -16.74 1.39 9.39
CA ARG A 258 -15.94 0.44 10.20
C ARG A 258 -14.45 0.54 9.89
N ALA A 259 -14.09 0.72 8.61
CA ALA A 259 -12.71 0.82 8.18
C ALA A 259 -12.02 2.10 8.70
N LEU A 260 -12.74 3.22 8.72
CA LEU A 260 -12.26 4.50 9.25
C LEU A 260 -12.04 4.51 10.76
N GLU A 261 -12.66 3.60 11.51
CA GLU A 261 -12.40 3.44 12.95
C GLU A 261 -11.03 2.81 13.25
N SER A 262 -10.37 2.22 12.24
CA SER A 262 -9.05 1.62 12.38
C SER A 262 -7.97 2.68 12.63
N THR A 263 -7.01 2.37 13.51
CA THR A 263 -5.85 3.24 13.78
C THR A 263 -4.93 3.42 12.58
N LEU A 264 -4.94 2.45 11.66
CA LEU A 264 -4.15 2.44 10.43
C LEU A 264 -4.91 3.02 9.24
N ALA A 265 -6.12 3.57 9.45
CA ALA A 265 -6.96 4.06 8.37
C ALA A 265 -6.30 5.24 7.63
N PRO A 266 -6.25 5.22 6.29
CA PRO A 266 -5.79 6.34 5.49
C PRO A 266 -6.77 7.51 5.61
N ILE A 267 -6.35 8.69 5.13
CA ILE A 267 -7.26 9.81 4.96
C ILE A 267 -8.15 9.52 3.75
N VAL A 268 -9.46 9.67 3.88
CA VAL A 268 -10.39 9.45 2.77
C VAL A 268 -10.93 10.77 2.26
N ILE A 269 -10.78 11.04 0.97
CA ILE A 269 -11.36 12.20 0.30
C ILE A 269 -12.48 11.71 -0.61
N PHE A 270 -13.71 12.07 -0.29
CA PHE A 270 -14.87 11.80 -1.13
C PHE A 270 -15.12 12.99 -2.06
N ALA A 271 -15.46 12.74 -3.31
CA ALA A 271 -16.00 13.75 -4.21
C ALA A 271 -17.41 13.37 -4.67
N THR A 272 -18.32 14.35 -4.63
CA THR A 272 -19.65 14.22 -5.22
C THR A 272 -19.97 15.45 -6.06
N ASN A 273 -20.56 15.20 -7.24
CA ASN A 273 -21.15 16.22 -8.09
C ASN A 273 -22.68 16.33 -7.92
N ARG A 274 -23.29 15.45 -7.11
CA ARG A 274 -24.72 15.43 -6.81
C ARG A 274 -24.95 15.89 -5.37
N GLY A 275 -25.87 16.85 -5.22
CA GLY A 275 -26.30 17.36 -3.91
C GLY A 275 -27.29 16.45 -3.19
N VAL A 276 -28.10 15.68 -3.92
CA VAL A 276 -29.10 14.76 -3.37
C VAL A 276 -28.97 13.41 -4.07
N CYS A 277 -28.53 12.38 -3.35
CA CYS A 277 -28.48 11.00 -3.83
C CYS A 277 -29.02 10.07 -2.75
N THR A 278 -30.33 10.09 -2.67
CA THR A 278 -31.29 9.14 -2.09
C THR A 278 -32.63 9.88 -2.15
N SER A 279 -33.76 9.19 -2.06
CA SER A 279 -35.12 9.77 -2.08
C SER A 279 -35.44 10.59 -0.82
N ILE A 280 -34.47 11.36 -0.32
CA ILE A 280 -34.52 12.19 0.88
C ILE A 280 -34.12 13.59 0.45
N ASN A 281 -35.10 14.47 0.33
CA ASN A 281 -34.84 15.87 0.04
C ASN A 281 -34.39 16.55 1.33
N LEU A 282 -33.22 17.21 1.30
CA LEU A 282 -32.75 18.03 2.40
C LEU A 282 -32.66 19.48 1.98
N HIS A 283 -33.13 20.37 2.86
CA HIS A 283 -32.86 21.79 2.73
C HIS A 283 -31.36 22.06 2.93
N GLU A 284 -30.81 23.07 2.25
CA GLU A 284 -29.37 23.38 2.26
C GLU A 284 -28.82 23.57 3.68
N GLY A 285 -29.56 24.31 4.52
CA GLY A 285 -29.20 24.48 5.93
C GLY A 285 -29.16 23.15 6.73
N ALA A 286 -30.04 22.19 6.41
CA ALA A 286 -30.06 20.88 7.06
C ALA A 286 -28.84 20.04 6.66
N LEU A 287 -28.40 20.16 5.41
CA LEU A 287 -27.17 19.51 4.94
C LEU A 287 -25.93 20.07 5.65
N THR A 288 -25.82 21.40 5.77
CA THR A 288 -24.73 22.03 6.54
C THR A 288 -24.73 21.54 7.97
N ARG A 289 -25.91 21.50 8.61
CA ARG A 289 -26.05 21.04 10.00
C ARG A 289 -25.67 19.56 10.18
N MET A 290 -26.09 18.70 9.27
CA MET A 290 -25.67 17.29 9.26
C MET A 290 -24.15 17.14 9.11
N GLY A 291 -23.52 17.99 8.28
CA GLY A 291 -22.06 18.04 8.15
C GLY A 291 -21.35 18.41 9.45
N GLU A 292 -21.85 19.42 10.18
CA GLU A 292 -21.33 19.81 11.49
C GLU A 292 -21.46 18.69 12.53
N ILE A 293 -22.62 18.03 12.56
CA ILE A 293 -22.86 16.88 13.45
C ILE A 293 -21.88 15.75 13.09
N GLY A 294 -21.73 15.41 11.81
CA GLY A 294 -20.81 14.39 11.34
C GLY A 294 -19.34 14.68 11.70
N ALA A 295 -18.94 15.95 11.64
CA ALA A 295 -17.59 16.40 12.02
C ALA A 295 -17.32 16.32 13.52
N THR A 296 -18.32 16.56 14.37
CA THR A 296 -18.17 16.57 15.84
C THR A 296 -18.35 15.18 16.47
N THR A 297 -19.24 14.37 15.88
CA THR A 297 -19.57 13.02 16.34
C THR A 297 -18.86 11.96 15.49
N SER A 298 -19.55 11.42 14.48
CA SER A 298 -19.06 10.51 13.45
C SER A 298 -19.97 10.59 12.22
N LEU A 299 -19.43 10.26 11.05
CA LEU A 299 -20.23 10.17 9.82
C LEU A 299 -21.36 9.13 9.94
N ARG A 300 -21.10 8.00 10.63
CA ARG A 300 -22.10 6.96 10.90
C ARG A 300 -23.32 7.54 11.62
N TYR A 301 -23.09 8.31 12.67
CA TYR A 301 -24.16 8.92 13.44
C TYR A 301 -24.96 9.91 12.58
N ALA A 302 -24.29 10.82 11.86
CA ALA A 302 -24.98 11.77 10.97
C ALA A 302 -25.84 11.08 9.89
N VAL A 303 -25.34 9.99 9.28
CA VAL A 303 -26.11 9.20 8.30
C VAL A 303 -27.28 8.48 8.96
N GLN A 304 -27.10 7.95 10.18
CA GLN A 304 -28.18 7.31 10.94
C GLN A 304 -29.30 8.27 11.32
N LEU A 305 -29.04 9.58 11.45
CA LEU A 305 -30.06 10.59 11.69
C LEU A 305 -30.93 10.89 10.46
N LEU A 306 -30.48 10.59 9.23
CA LEU A 306 -31.24 10.89 8.00
C LEU A 306 -32.58 10.17 7.94
N THR A 307 -32.62 8.89 8.34
CA THR A 307 -33.85 8.10 8.33
C THR A 307 -34.90 8.62 9.33
N PRO A 308 -34.60 8.81 10.62
CA PRO A 308 -35.55 9.38 11.56
C PRO A 308 -35.90 10.84 11.23
N ALA A 309 -34.96 11.65 10.70
CA ALA A 309 -35.28 13.02 10.24
C ALA A 309 -36.24 13.02 9.04
N ARG A 310 -36.11 12.06 8.12
CA ARG A 310 -37.08 11.87 7.03
C ARG A 310 -38.46 11.49 7.56
N ILE A 311 -38.52 10.53 8.49
CA ILE A 311 -39.78 10.11 9.11
C ILE A 311 -40.44 11.29 9.83
N LEU A 312 -39.66 12.12 10.54
CA LEU A 312 -40.16 13.32 11.21
C LEU A 312 -40.69 14.38 10.23
N ALA A 313 -39.99 14.60 9.11
CA ALA A 313 -40.48 15.47 8.05
C ALA A 313 -41.80 14.92 7.46
N GLU A 314 -41.87 13.62 7.17
CA GLU A 314 -43.07 12.95 6.65
C GLU A 314 -44.26 13.02 7.61
N THR A 315 -44.06 12.86 8.93
CA THR A 315 -45.14 12.98 9.92
C THR A 315 -45.67 14.40 10.04
N GLN A 316 -44.86 15.40 9.71
CA GLN A 316 -45.25 16.81 9.61
C GLN A 316 -45.80 17.18 8.23
N GLY A 317 -45.98 16.21 7.32
CA GLY A 317 -46.52 16.42 5.98
C GLY A 317 -45.53 17.10 5.02
N ARG A 318 -44.23 17.12 5.34
CA ARG A 318 -43.16 17.71 4.53
C ARG A 318 -42.37 16.61 3.83
N SER A 319 -42.00 16.84 2.57
CA SER A 319 -41.07 15.96 1.83
C SER A 319 -39.60 16.28 2.10
N ASP A 320 -39.34 17.49 2.58
CA ASP A 320 -38.00 18.05 2.71
C ASP A 320 -37.63 18.18 4.19
N ILE A 321 -36.45 17.67 4.53
CA ILE A 321 -35.85 17.76 5.87
C ILE A 321 -35.29 19.16 6.06
N VAL A 322 -35.70 19.84 7.14
CA VAL A 322 -35.19 21.16 7.54
C VAL A 322 -34.25 21.04 8.73
N VAL A 323 -33.59 22.14 9.10
CA VAL A 323 -32.64 22.19 10.22
C VAL A 323 -33.29 21.73 11.53
N ASP A 324 -34.53 22.18 11.77
CA ASP A 324 -35.28 21.85 12.99
C ASP A 324 -35.49 20.33 13.14
N ASP A 325 -35.76 19.61 12.04
CA ASP A 325 -35.89 18.15 12.06
C ASP A 325 -34.57 17.49 12.50
N VAL A 326 -33.45 18.00 11.98
CA VAL A 326 -32.12 17.47 12.29
C VAL A 326 -31.78 17.72 13.76
N ASP A 327 -32.05 18.93 14.27
CA ASP A 327 -31.76 19.27 15.66
C ASP A 327 -32.68 18.53 16.64
N GLU A 328 -33.96 18.35 16.31
CA GLU A 328 -34.91 17.56 17.12
C GLU A 328 -34.48 16.09 17.19
N ILE A 329 -34.17 15.47 16.06
CA ILE A 329 -33.69 14.09 16.02
C ILE A 329 -32.33 13.93 16.72
N ASN A 330 -31.42 14.90 16.58
CA ASN A 330 -30.12 14.92 17.28
C ASN A 330 -30.27 15.12 18.80
N ALA A 331 -31.39 15.68 19.27
CA ALA A 331 -31.72 15.74 20.70
C ALA A 331 -32.32 14.42 21.21
N LEU A 332 -33.10 13.72 20.38
CA LEU A 332 -33.75 12.47 20.73
C LEU A 332 -32.80 11.26 20.72
N PHE A 333 -31.89 11.20 19.75
CA PHE A 333 -30.96 10.08 19.60
C PHE A 333 -29.57 10.48 20.07
N ASN A 334 -29.05 9.89 21.15
CA ASN A 334 -27.71 10.20 21.63
C ASN A 334 -26.61 9.51 20.79
N ASP A 335 -25.54 10.24 20.51
CA ASP A 335 -24.31 9.64 20.00
C ASP A 335 -23.55 8.90 21.12
N ALA A 336 -22.59 8.05 20.73
CA ALA A 336 -21.85 7.21 21.68
C ALA A 336 -21.10 8.02 22.75
N LYS A 337 -20.57 9.22 22.43
CA LYS A 337 -19.86 10.07 23.39
C LYS A 337 -20.83 10.69 24.39
N ARG A 338 -21.98 11.22 23.93
CA ARG A 338 -23.03 11.73 24.81
C ARG A 338 -23.60 10.64 25.72
N SER A 339 -23.82 9.45 25.17
CA SER A 339 -24.30 8.28 25.92
C SER A 339 -23.30 7.84 27.00
N ALA A 340 -22.01 7.75 26.66
CA ALA A 340 -20.96 7.41 27.64
C ALA A 340 -20.81 8.47 28.74
N LYS A 341 -20.97 9.75 28.40
CA LYS A 341 -20.96 10.85 29.38
C LYS A 341 -22.16 10.79 30.32
N ALA A 342 -23.37 10.57 29.78
CA ALA A 342 -24.58 10.43 30.60
C ALA A 342 -24.50 9.22 31.55
N LEU A 343 -23.89 8.12 31.10
CA LEU A 343 -23.63 6.94 31.92
C LEU A 343 -22.65 7.24 33.07
N ALA A 344 -21.56 7.96 32.78
CA ALA A 344 -20.58 8.36 33.79
C ALA A 344 -21.16 9.33 34.84
N GLU A 345 -22.10 10.19 34.43
CA GLU A 345 -22.78 11.14 35.32
C GLU A 345 -23.92 10.49 36.13
N SER A 346 -24.47 9.36 35.66
CA SER A 346 -25.64 8.67 36.26
C SER A 346 -25.28 7.29 36.83
N SER A 347 -24.13 7.15 37.49
CA SER A 347 -23.57 5.87 37.97
C SER A 347 -24.42 5.12 39.01
N GLU A 348 -25.48 5.73 39.55
CA GLU A 348 -26.35 5.12 40.58
C GLU A 348 -27.38 4.14 40.01
N GLY A 349 -27.69 4.19 38.71
CA GLY A 349 -28.75 3.39 38.08
C GLY A 349 -28.28 2.17 37.29
N TYR A 350 -26.97 1.96 37.16
CA TYR A 350 -26.40 0.91 36.33
C TYR A 350 -25.66 -0.14 37.18
N LEU A 351 -25.80 -1.41 36.82
CA LEU A 351 -25.01 -2.49 37.43
C LEU A 351 -23.53 -2.26 37.12
N GLN A 352 -22.71 -2.20 38.18
CA GLN A 352 -21.25 -2.10 38.08
C GLN A 352 -20.63 -3.37 37.52
#